data_AF-A0A3N5R0C8-F1
#
_entry.id   AF-A0A3N5R0C8-F1
#
_cell.length_a   1.000
_cell.length_b   1.000
_cell.length_c   1.000
_cell.angle_alpha   90.00
_cell.angle_beta   90.00
_cell.angle_gamma   90.00
#
_symmetry.space_group_name_H-M   'P 1'
#
loop_
_entity.id
_entity.type
_entity.pdbx_description
1 polymer ?
#
loop_
_entity_poly.entity_id
_entity_poly.type
_entity_poly.pdbx_seq_one_letter_code
_entity_poly.pdbx_strand_id
1 'polypeptide(L)' 'MFLKILVPHDGSAASDRALRKAISLGKRLNYEIILLHVIDLKLLQSD' A
#
# COMPACT_ATOMS: atom_id res chain seq x y z
N MET A 1 1.66 -9.66 19.04
CA MET A 1 2.22 -8.59 18.19
C MET A 1 1.70 -8.80 16.78
N PHE A 2 1.06 -7.81 16.14
CA PHE A 2 0.59 -7.96 14.77
C PHE A 2 1.76 -7.72 13.80
N LEU A 3 2.16 -8.76 13.07
CA LEU A 3 3.30 -8.75 12.15
C LEU A 3 2.84 -8.35 10.73
N LYS A 4 2.25 -7.16 10.59
CA LYS A 4 1.67 -6.69 9.32
C LYS A 4 2.18 -5.30 8.94
N ILE A 5 2.43 -5.10 7.66
CA ILE A 5 2.81 -3.81 7.06
C ILE A 5 1.64 -3.35 6.17
N LEU A 6 0.99 -2.25 6.53
CA LEU A 6 -0.01 -1.61 5.67
C LEU A 6 0.69 -0.70 4.65
N VAL A 7 0.40 -0.90 3.37
CA VAL A 7 0.99 -0.16 2.26
C VAL A 7 -0.14 0.50 1.46
N PRO A 8 -0.38 1.81 1.64
CA PRO A 8 -1.20 2.57 0.73
C PRO A 8 -0.54 2.66 -0.65
N HIS A 9 -1.32 2.49 -1.71
CA HIS A 9 -0.86 2.62 -3.09
C HIS A 9 -1.87 3.43 -3.88
N ASP A 10 -1.41 4.43 -4.63
CA ASP A 10 -2.23 5.40 -5.38
C ASP A 10 -1.96 5.34 -6.91
N GLY A 11 -1.20 4.34 -7.38
CA GLY A 11 -0.79 4.23 -8.78
C GLY A 11 0.44 5.06 -9.17
N SER A 12 0.98 5.89 -8.27
CA SER A 12 2.12 6.75 -8.58
C SER A 12 3.46 6.00 -8.58
N ALA A 13 4.46 6.56 -9.28
CA ALA A 13 5.82 6.05 -9.21
C ALA A 13 6.41 6.10 -7.78
N ALA A 14 5.88 6.97 -6.92
CA ALA A 14 6.27 7.07 -5.52
C ALA A 14 5.70 5.91 -4.69
N SER A 15 4.41 5.58 -4.85
CA SER A 15 3.81 4.44 -4.17
C SER A 15 4.41 3.11 -4.60
N ASP A 16 4.82 2.98 -5.86
CA ASP A 16 5.58 1.84 -6.37
C ASP A 16 6.91 1.63 -5.64
N ARG A 17 7.66 2.71 -5.39
CA ARG A 17 8.91 2.64 -4.61
C ARG A 17 8.63 2.24 -3.15
N ALA A 18 7.55 2.77 -2.56
CA ALA A 18 7.13 2.42 -1.22
C ALA A 18 6.77 0.92 -1.11
N LEU A 19 5.99 0.39 -2.07
CA LEU A 19 5.65 -1.03 -2.14
C LEU A 19 6.89 -1.91 -2.27
N ARG A 20 7.85 -1.56 -3.15
CA ARG A 20 9.11 -2.31 -3.27
C ARG A 20 9.88 -2.36 -1.95
N LYS A 21 9.91 -1.24 -1.21
CA LYS A 21 10.57 -1.19 0.10
C LYS A 21 9.84 -2.04 1.15
N ALA A 22 8.51 -1.99 1.17
CA ALA A 22 7.70 -2.81 2.06
C ALA A 22 7.87 -4.30 1.78
N ILE A 23 7.95 -4.72 0.51
CA ILE A 23 8.25 -6.11 0.12
C ILE A 23 9.61 -6.55 0.65
N SER A 24 10.64 -5.71 0.49
CA SER A 24 11.98 -6.01 1.02
C SER A 24 11.96 -6.18 2.55
N LEU A 25 11.23 -5.33 3.25
CA LEU A 25 11.10 -5.37 4.71
C LEU A 25 10.29 -6.59 5.18
N GLY A 26 9.14 -6.85 4.55
CA GLY A 26 8.26 -7.96 4.86
C GLY A 26 8.95 -9.32 4.70
N LYS A 27 9.75 -9.50 3.63
CA LYS A 27 10.56 -10.70 3.44
C LYS A 27 11.60 -10.90 4.54
N ARG A 28 12.30 -9.83 4.95
CA ARG A 28 13.33 -9.90 6.00
C ARG A 28 12.76 -10.20 7.39
N LEU A 29 11.56 -9.70 7.67
CA LEU A 29 10.93 -9.80 8.99
C LEU A 29 9.87 -10.90 9.08
N ASN A 30 9.55 -11.57 7.96
CA ASN A 30 8.43 -12.51 7.83
C ASN A 30 7.08 -11.86 8.20
N TYR A 31 6.84 -10.65 7.70
CA TYR A 31 5.61 -9.89 7.95
C TYR A 31 4.67 -9.95 6.75
N GLU A 32 3.37 -10.04 7.02
CA GLU A 32 2.32 -9.95 6.01
C GLU A 32 2.25 -8.52 5.47
N ILE A 33 2.01 -8.38 4.17
CA ILE A 33 1.81 -7.07 3.53
C ILE A 33 0.33 -6.92 3.20
N ILE A 34 -0.28 -5.86 3.72
CA ILE A 34 -1.63 -5.44 3.35
C ILE A 34 -1.50 -4.29 2.37
N LEU A 35 -1.81 -4.53 1.10
CA LEU A 35 -1.88 -3.48 0.08
C LEU A 35 -3.27 -2.85 0.09
N LEU A 36 -3.33 -1.52 0.15
CA LEU A 36 -4.57 -0.75 0.22
C LEU A 36 -4.57 0.34 -0.85
N HIS A 37 -5.71 0.52 -1.52
CA HIS A 37 -5.98 1.68 -2.37
C HIS A 37 -7.27 2.33 -1.89
N VAL A 38 -7.32 3.66 -1.88
CA VAL A 38 -8.50 4.43 -1.46
C VAL A 38 -9.12 5.07 -2.69
N ILE A 39 -10.40 4.76 -2.92
CA ILE A 39 -11.21 5.38 -3.96
C ILE A 39 -12.09 6.43 -3.30
N ASP A 40 -11.95 7.70 -3.68
CA ASP A 40 -12.87 8.75 -3.26
C ASP A 40 -14.11 8.75 -4.16
N LEU A 41 -15.22 8.22 -3.63
CA LEU A 41 -16.49 8.13 -4.34
C LEU A 41 -17.10 9.51 -4.63
N LYS A 42 -16.76 10.55 -3.86
CA LYS A 42 -17.28 11.91 -4.13
C LYS A 42 -16.69 12.49 -5.41
N LEU A 43 -15.43 12.20 -5.68
CA LEU A 43 -14.76 12.59 -6.93
C LEU A 43 -15.29 11.82 -8.15
N LEU A 44 -15.85 10.62 -7.94
CA LEU A 44 -16.44 9.81 -9.01
C LEU A 44 -17.89 10.19 -9.36
N GLN A 45 -18.56 10.97 -8.51
CA GLN A 45 -19.96 11.39 -8.69
C GLN A 45 -20.10 12.83 -9.21
N SER A 46 -19.00 13.42 -9.70
CA SER A 46 -19.05 14.74 -10.35
C SER A 46 -19.40 14.54 -11.82
N ASP A 47 -20.64 14.89 -12.20
CA ASP A 47 -21.11 15.00 -13.59
C ASP A 47 -20.42 16.16 -14.35
#